data_AF-A0A4Q0S1J6-F1
#
_entry.id   AF-A0A4Q0S1J6-F1
#
_cell.length_a   1.000
_cell.length_b   1.000
_cell.length_c   1.000
_cell.angle_alpha   90.00
_cell.angle_beta   90.00
_cell.angle_gamma   90.00
#
_symmetry.space_group_name_H-M   'P 1'
#
loop_
_entity.id
_entity.type
_entity.pdbx_description
1 polymer ?
#
loop_
_entity_poly.entity_id
_entity_poly.type
_entity_poly.pdbx_seq_one_letter_code
_entity_poly.pdbx_strand_id
1 'polypeptide(L)' 'MTHRWAAQIEYNNGEPLKVVAFEELVELHDIVELGPDWHTIDQIVITLKRRVTPAPLKKLD' A
#
# COMPACT_ATOMS: atom_id res chain seq x y z
N MET A 1 -14.83 -0.59 -6.84
CA MET A 1 -14.15 0.59 -6.25
C MET A 1 -12.67 0.48 -6.58
N THR A 2 -11.96 1.58 -6.77
CA THR A 2 -10.59 1.56 -7.33
C THR A 2 -9.59 1.99 -6.26
N HIS A 3 -9.10 1.03 -5.46
CA HIS A 3 -8.15 1.33 -4.38
C HIS A 3 -6.98 2.18 -4.88
N ARG A 4 -6.93 3.43 -4.41
CA ARG A 4 -5.96 4.45 -4.83
C ARG A 4 -4.60 4.23 -4.20
N TRP A 5 -4.55 3.58 -3.04
CA TRP A 5 -3.32 3.41 -2.26
C TRP A 5 -3.00 1.94 -2.07
N ALA A 6 -1.73 1.69 -1.81
CA ALA A 6 -1.22 0.43 -1.28
C ALA A 6 -0.32 0.74 -0.10
N ALA A 7 -0.42 -0.05 0.97
CA ALA A 7 0.56 -0.09 2.04
C ALA A 7 1.24 -1.46 2.04
N GLN A 8 2.56 -1.45 2.18
CA GLN A 8 3.38 -2.60 2.54
C GLN A 8 3.82 -2.41 3.99
N ILE A 9 3.57 -3.39 4.85
CA ILE A 9 3.81 -3.31 6.29
C ILE A 9 4.74 -4.44 6.69
N GLU A 10 5.90 -4.06 7.22
CA GLU A 10 6.92 -4.95 7.76
C GLU A 10 6.86 -4.93 9.28
N TYR A 11 6.93 -6.12 9.88
CA TYR A 11 6.91 -6.31 11.32
C TYR A 11 8.22 -6.96 11.79
N ASN A 12 8.66 -6.63 13.00
CA ASN A 12 9.91 -7.13 13.59
C ASN A 12 9.72 -8.36 14.52
N ASN A 13 8.52 -8.93 14.57
CA ASN A 13 8.14 -10.04 15.44
C ASN A 13 8.03 -11.39 14.71
N GLY A 14 8.47 -11.46 13.45
CA GLY A 14 8.36 -12.67 12.62
C GLY A 14 7.04 -12.82 11.87
N GLU A 15 6.12 -11.86 11.99
CA GLU A 15 4.95 -11.78 11.11
C GLU A 15 5.37 -11.56 9.64
N PRO A 16 4.65 -12.16 8.68
CA PRO A 16 4.93 -11.96 7.27
C PRO A 16 4.64 -10.53 6.83
N LEU A 17 5.33 -10.09 5.77
CA LEU A 17 5.03 -8.83 5.08
C LEU A 17 3.55 -8.77 4.68
N LYS A 18 2.86 -7.70 5.10
CA LYS A 18 1.45 -7.48 4.76
C LYS A 18 1.33 -6.42 3.68
N VAL A 19 0.63 -6.75 2.59
CA VAL A 19 0.33 -5.81 1.51
C VAL A 19 -1.18 -5.61 1.42
N VAL A 20 -1.64 -4.39 1.61
CA VAL A 20 -3.05 -4.02 1.64
C VAL A 20 -3.33 -2.82 0.75
N ALA A 21 -4.51 -2.80 0.14
CA ALA A 21 -4.97 -1.72 -0.71
C ALA A 21 -6.17 -1.04 -0.05
N PHE A 22 -6.23 0.28 -0.15
CA PHE A 22 -7.25 1.10 0.49
C PHE A 22 -7.51 2.37 -0.35
N GLU A 23 -8.62 3.07 -0.08
CA GLU A 23 -9.12 4.17 -0.91
C GLU A 23 -8.62 5.53 -0.43
N GLU A 24 -8.60 5.77 0.88
CA GLU A 24 -8.21 7.05 1.47
C GLU A 24 -7.09 6.90 2.49
N LEU A 25 -6.12 7.84 2.51
CA LEU A 25 -5.00 7.80 3.47
C LEU A 25 -5.46 7.76 4.92
N VAL A 26 -6.63 8.32 5.23
CA VAL A 26 -7.19 8.25 6.58
C VAL A 26 -7.37 6.81 7.01
N GLU A 27 -7.90 5.92 6.15
CA GLU A 27 -8.18 4.48 6.40
C GLU A 27 -6.95 3.65 6.79
N LEU A 28 -5.73 4.19 6.69
CA LEU A 28 -4.54 3.52 7.19
C LEU A 28 -4.61 3.23 8.69
N HIS A 29 -5.30 4.08 9.46
CA HIS A 29 -5.46 3.86 10.90
C HIS A 29 -6.14 2.52 11.21
N ASP A 30 -7.17 2.14 10.45
CA ASP A 30 -7.85 0.85 10.62
C ASP A 30 -6.88 -0.31 10.38
N ILE A 31 -5.97 -0.18 9.40
CA ILE A 31 -4.99 -1.22 9.09
C ILE A 31 -3.97 -1.40 10.23
N VAL A 32 -3.57 -0.29 10.87
CA VAL A 32 -2.62 -0.28 11.99
C VAL A 32 -3.29 -0.78 13.26
N GLU A 33 -4.47 -0.26 13.60
CA GLU A 33 -5.19 -0.55 14.84
C GLU A 33 -5.86 -1.93 14.86
N LEU A 34 -6.34 -2.41 13.71
CA LEU A 34 -6.90 -3.76 13.54
C LEU A 34 -5.85 -4.78 13.08
N GLY A 35 -4.59 -4.36 12.99
CA GLY A 35 -3.46 -5.24 12.71
C GLY A 35 -3.20 -6.25 13.84
N PRO A 36 -2.20 -7.14 13.67
CA PRO A 36 -1.86 -8.13 14.69
C PRO A 36 -1.42 -7.44 15.99
N ASP A 37 -0.29 -6.71 15.92
CA ASP A 37 0.23 -5.88 17.01
C ASP A 37 0.96 -4.69 16.39
N TRP A 38 0.41 -3.49 16.57
CA TRP A 38 0.98 -2.26 16.02
C TRP A 38 2.34 -1.90 16.65
N HIS A 39 2.63 -2.38 17.87
CA HIS A 39 3.94 -2.17 18.51
C HIS A 39 5.08 -2.89 17.80
N THR A 40 4.76 -3.86 16.94
CA THR A 40 5.75 -4.67 16.21
C THR A 40 6.00 -4.18 14.79
N ILE A 41 5.30 -3.13 14.36
CA ILE A 41 5.52 -2.52 13.05
C ILE A 41 6.90 -1.87 13.03
N ASP A 42 7.73 -2.32 12.10
CA ASP A 42 9.06 -1.74 11.84
C ASP A 42 8.97 -0.65 10.78
N GLN A 43 8.21 -0.91 9.70
CA GLN A 43 8.07 0.01 8.57
C GLN A 43 6.69 -0.11 7.90
N ILE A 44 6.17 1.03 7.44
CA ILE A 44 5.04 1.10 6.51
C ILE A 44 5.45 1.91 5.28
N VAL A 45 5.38 1.31 4.09
CA VAL A 45 5.61 1.98 2.81
C VAL A 45 4.29 2.17 2.08
N ILE A 46 3.89 3.43 1.89
CA ILE A 46 2.65 3.81 1.21
C ILE A 46 2.95 4.24 -0.22
N THR A 47 2.24 3.64 -1.18
CA THR A 47 2.38 3.96 -2.60
C THR A 47 1.04 4.38 -3.19
N LEU A 48 1.02 5.51 -3.91
CA LEU A 48 -0.11 5.89 -4.75
C LEU A 48 -0.16 4.96 -5.97
N LYS A 49 -1.24 4.19 -6.12
CA LYS A 49 -1.56 3.42 -7.32
C LYS A 49 -1.95 4.37 -8.45
N ARG A 50 -0.96 5.03 -9.05
CA ARG A 50 -1.15 5.76 -10.30
C ARG A 50 -1.51 4.74 -11.37
N ARG A 51 -2.69 4.87 -11.98
CA ARG A 51 -2.97 4.16 -13.23
C ARG A 51 -1.84 4.54 -14.17
N VAL A 52 -1.07 3.55 -14.64
CA VAL A 52 -0.12 3.76 -15.72
C VAL A 52 -0.97 4.23 -16.90
N THR A 53 -0.96 5.53 -17.20
CA THR A 53 -1.48 5.99 -18.48
C THR A 53 -0.55 5.34 -19.50
N PRO A 54 -1.02 4.42 -20.37
CA PRO A 54 -0.15 3.88 -21.39
C PRO A 54 0.36 5.08 -22.18
N ALA A 55 1.68 5.27 -22.20
CA ALA A 55 2.29 6.28 -23.04
C ALA A 55 1.76 6.06 -24.46
N PRO A 56 1.34 7.11 -25.20
CA PRO A 56 0.93 6.93 -26.58
C PRO A 56 2.08 6.24 -27.31
N LEU A 57 1.78 5.08 -27.91
CA LEU A 57 2.72 4.35 -28.75
C LEU A 57 3.27 5.33 -29.78
N LYS A 58 4.51 5.77 -29.59
CA LYS A 58 5.22 6.54 -30.60
C LYS A 58 5.33 5.59 -31.78
N LYS A 59 4.58 5.84 -32.86
CA LYS A 59 4.85 5.18 -34.13
C LYS A 59 6.30 5.53 -34.47
N LEU A 60 7.15 4.51 -34.58
CA LEU A 60 8.41 4.71 -35.27
C LEU A 60 8.06 5.00 -36.73
N ASP A 61 8.42 6.19 -37.19
CA ASP A 61 8.44 6.55 -38.60
C ASP A 61 9.51 5.75 -39.35
#